data_AF-A0A4Y9Q6Z2-F1
#
_entry.id   AF-A0A4Y9Q6Z2-F1
#
_cell.length_a   1.000
_cell.length_b   1.000
_cell.length_c   1.000
_cell.angle_alpha   90.00
_cell.angle_beta   90.00
_cell.angle_gamma   90.00
#
_symmetry.space_group_name_H-M   'P 1'
#
loop_
_entity.id
_entity.type
_entity.pdbx_description
1 polymer ?
#
loop_
_entity_poly.entity_id
_entity_poly.type
_entity_poly.pdbx_seq_one_letter_code
_entity_poly.pdbx_strand_id
1 'polypeptide(L)'
;MNETKETNAAAQSEYDPNNLLESLIERLNLKNDAALSRALEVAPPLISKIRHRRLPVGASLLIRMHEVSNLSIKDLRELMGDRRNKFRISDKQFKPKAPNGQSSAS
;
A
#
# COMPACT_ATOMS: atom_id res chain seq x y z
N MET A 1 -45.46 13.58 5.50
CA MET A 1 -44.69 13.83 4.27
C MET A 1 -43.71 14.97 4.54
N ASN A 2 -42.38 14.82 4.55
CA ASN A 2 -41.50 13.73 4.17
C ASN A 2 -40.32 13.69 5.15
N GLU A 3 -39.96 12.46 5.52
CA GLU A 3 -38.70 12.11 6.14
C GLU A 3 -37.53 12.55 5.27
N THR A 4 -36.52 13.15 5.89
CA THR A 4 -35.17 13.14 5.35
C THR A 4 -34.22 13.00 6.53
N LYS A 5 -34.04 11.74 6.95
CA LYS A 5 -32.86 11.36 7.75
C LYS A 5 -31.66 11.54 6.82
N GLU A 6 -30.99 12.67 6.97
CA GLU A 6 -29.63 12.86 6.46
C GLU A 6 -28.74 11.83 7.16
N THR A 7 -28.56 10.68 6.51
CA THR A 7 -27.55 9.71 6.90
C THR A 7 -26.20 10.34 6.60
N ASN A 8 -25.61 10.93 7.62
CA ASN A 8 -24.20 11.29 7.69
C ASN A 8 -23.36 9.99 7.63
N ALA A 9 -23.31 9.36 6.46
CA ALA A 9 -22.50 8.20 6.15
C ALA A 9 -21.14 8.65 5.59
N ALA A 10 -20.54 9.67 6.19
CA ALA A 10 -19.12 9.92 6.10
C ALA A 10 -18.39 8.85 6.92
N ALA A 11 -18.58 7.57 6.56
CA ALA A 11 -17.77 6.48 7.05
C ALA A 11 -16.35 6.82 6.65
N GLN A 12 -15.56 7.23 7.63
CA GLN A 12 -14.13 7.39 7.48
C GLN A 12 -13.61 6.01 7.10
N SER A 13 -13.40 5.76 5.80
CA SER A 13 -12.81 4.51 5.34
C SER A 13 -11.43 4.39 5.98
N GLU A 14 -11.36 3.55 7.00
CA GLU A 14 -10.12 3.23 7.67
C GLU A 14 -9.22 2.51 6.66
N TYR A 15 -7.93 2.82 6.69
CA TYR A 15 -6.97 2.15 5.82
C TYR A 15 -6.97 0.64 6.10
N ASP A 16 -7.42 -0.13 5.12
CA ASP A 16 -7.53 -1.59 5.22
C ASP A 16 -6.93 -2.28 4.00
N PRO A 17 -5.64 -2.65 4.05
CA PRO A 17 -4.99 -3.30 2.94
C PRO A 17 -5.45 -4.76 2.75
N ASN A 18 -6.20 -5.35 3.68
CA ASN A 18 -6.72 -6.72 3.49
C ASN A 18 -7.71 -6.78 2.33
N ASN A 19 -8.64 -5.82 2.22
CA ASN A 19 -9.59 -5.76 1.12
C ASN A 19 -8.90 -5.70 -0.26
N LEU A 20 -7.82 -4.94 -0.35
CA LEU A 20 -6.96 -4.90 -1.55
C LEU A 20 -6.36 -6.28 -1.86
N LEU A 21 -5.76 -6.94 -0.86
CA LEU A 21 -5.08 -8.22 -1.07
C LEU A 21 -6.08 -9.34 -1.40
N GLU A 22 -7.22 -9.41 -0.73
CA GLU A 22 -8.31 -10.35 -1.06
C GLU A 22 -8.82 -10.12 -2.48
N SER A 23 -9.10 -8.86 -2.84
CA SER A 23 -9.58 -8.52 -4.18
C SER A 23 -8.58 -8.92 -5.27
N LEU A 24 -7.27 -8.81 -5.00
CA LEU A 24 -6.23 -9.26 -5.92
C LEU A 24 -6.16 -10.79 -6.01
N ILE A 25 -6.32 -11.50 -4.90
CA ILE A 25 -6.34 -12.96 -4.87
C ILE A 25 -7.52 -13.48 -5.70
N GLU A 26 -8.71 -12.92 -5.49
CA GLU A 26 -9.91 -13.29 -6.25
C GLU A 26 -9.77 -12.96 -7.73
N ARG A 27 -9.37 -11.73 -8.06
CA ARG A 27 -9.28 -11.26 -9.46
C ARG A 27 -8.24 -12.04 -10.27
N LEU A 28 -7.13 -12.40 -9.66
CA LEU A 28 -6.05 -13.15 -10.30
C LEU A 28 -6.26 -14.68 -10.20
N ASN A 29 -7.38 -15.12 -9.61
CA ASN A 29 -7.70 -16.52 -9.37
C ASN A 29 -6.58 -17.28 -8.63
N LEU A 30 -6.03 -16.65 -7.60
CA LEU A 30 -4.95 -17.19 -6.78
C LEU A 30 -5.52 -17.92 -5.57
N LYS A 31 -4.75 -18.90 -5.07
CA LYS A 31 -5.19 -19.69 -3.92
C LYS A 31 -4.91 -19.06 -2.57
N ASN A 32 -3.87 -18.24 -2.46
CA ASN A 32 -3.39 -17.68 -1.19
C ASN A 32 -2.33 -16.58 -1.38
N ASP A 33 -1.91 -15.98 -0.27
CA ASP A 33 -0.84 -14.98 -0.18
C ASP A 33 0.49 -15.42 -0.76
N ALA A 34 0.85 -16.70 -0.64
CA ALA A 34 2.10 -17.20 -1.20
C ALA A 34 2.05 -17.14 -2.73
N ALA A 35 0.92 -17.47 -3.34
CA ALA A 35 0.71 -17.29 -4.77
C ALA A 35 0.71 -15.80 -5.16
N LEU A 36 0.07 -14.95 -4.36
CA LEU A 36 0.07 -13.49 -4.57
C LEU A 36 1.49 -12.90 -4.51
N SER A 37 2.30 -13.32 -3.54
CA SER A 37 3.68 -12.84 -3.40
C SER A 37 4.53 -13.16 -4.63
N ARG A 38 4.33 -14.35 -5.23
CA ARG A 38 5.01 -14.74 -6.46
C ARG A 38 4.51 -13.96 -7.66
N ALA A 39 3.19 -13.78 -7.80
CA ALA A 39 2.60 -13.00 -8.89
C ALA A 39 3.08 -11.53 -8.87
N LEU A 40 3.22 -10.95 -7.68
CA LEU A 40 3.72 -9.60 -7.48
C LEU A 40 5.26 -9.51 -7.44
N GLU A 41 5.99 -10.63 -7.58
CA GLU A 41 7.46 -10.68 -7.47
C GLU A 41 8.01 -10.08 -6.16
N VAL A 42 7.31 -10.31 -5.05
CA VAL A 42 7.70 -9.86 -3.71
C VAL A 42 7.96 -11.03 -2.78
N ALA A 43 8.75 -10.77 -1.74
CA ALA A 43 8.98 -11.76 -0.69
C ALA A 43 7.68 -12.02 0.11
N PRO A 44 7.34 -13.28 0.45
CA PRO A 44 6.16 -13.60 1.26
C PRO A 44 6.03 -12.80 2.58
N PRO A 45 7.13 -12.51 3.31
CA PRO A 45 7.05 -11.66 4.52
C PRO A 45 6.53 -10.25 4.27
N LEU A 46 6.61 -9.73 3.04
CA LEU A 46 6.08 -8.42 2.69
C LEU A 46 4.55 -8.41 2.76
N ILE A 47 3.91 -9.44 2.18
CA ILE A 47 2.45 -9.60 2.18
C ILE A 47 1.94 -9.76 3.61
N SER A 48 2.58 -10.62 4.41
CA SER A 48 2.23 -10.79 5.83
C SER A 48 2.32 -9.46 6.60
N LYS A 49 3.40 -8.68 6.43
CA LYS A 49 3.53 -7.37 7.09
C LYS A 49 2.45 -6.39 6.66
N ILE A 50 2.00 -6.44 5.40
CA ILE A 50 0.91 -5.59 4.89
C ILE A 50 -0.43 -6.01 5.52
N ARG A 51 -0.75 -7.32 5.55
CA ARG A 51 -1.98 -7.83 6.19
C ARG A 51 -2.10 -7.43 7.66
N HIS A 52 -1.00 -7.49 8.37
CA HIS A 52 -0.94 -7.09 9.78
C HIS A 52 -0.72 -5.59 9.99
N ARG A 53 -0.84 -4.77 8.92
CA ARG A 53 -0.69 -3.30 8.95
C ARG A 53 0.65 -2.83 9.57
N ARG A 54 1.68 -3.68 9.53
CA ARG A 54 3.05 -3.39 9.99
C ARG A 54 3.88 -2.70 8.92
N LEU A 55 3.44 -2.79 7.67
CA LEU A 55 4.05 -2.12 6.54
C LEU A 55 2.96 -1.51 5.65
N PRO A 56 2.98 -0.20 5.36
CA PRO A 56 2.06 0.39 4.41
C PRO A 56 2.38 -0.05 2.98
N VAL A 57 1.36 -0.10 2.12
CA VAL A 57 1.57 -0.29 0.67
C VAL A 57 2.24 0.98 0.13
N GLY A 58 3.45 0.81 -0.41
CA GLY A 58 4.25 1.87 -1.02
C GLY A 58 3.96 2.03 -2.52
N ALA A 59 4.47 3.11 -3.11
CA ALA A 59 4.24 3.44 -4.53
C ALA A 59 4.76 2.36 -5.48
N SER A 60 5.96 1.82 -5.24
CA SER A 60 6.54 0.76 -6.08
C SER A 60 5.69 -0.51 -6.09
N LEU A 61 5.19 -0.91 -4.92
CA LEU A 61 4.31 -2.08 -4.81
C LEU A 61 2.94 -1.82 -5.47
N LEU A 62 2.41 -0.61 -5.34
CA LEU A 62 1.18 -0.19 -6.02
C LEU A 62 1.31 -0.26 -7.55
N ILE A 63 2.44 0.20 -8.10
CA ILE A 63 2.72 0.10 -9.53
C ILE A 63 2.74 -1.37 -9.95
N ARG A 64 3.40 -2.24 -9.16
CA ARG A 64 3.43 -3.67 -9.48
C ARG A 64 2.05 -4.32 -9.44
N MET A 65 1.23 -3.97 -8.46
CA MET A 65 -0.16 -4.42 -8.38
C MET A 65 -0.98 -3.95 -9.58
N HIS A 66 -0.77 -2.72 -10.05
CA HIS A 66 -1.40 -2.18 -11.26
C HIS A 66 -1.04 -3.00 -12.49
N GLU A 67 0.25 -3.27 -12.72
CA GLU A 67 0.74 -4.04 -13.87
C GLU A 67 0.21 -5.47 -13.90
N VAL A 68 0.23 -6.16 -12.75
CA VAL A 68 -0.14 -7.58 -12.68
C VAL A 68 -1.65 -7.75 -12.76
N SER A 69 -2.42 -6.84 -12.15
CA SER A 69 -3.87 -6.96 -12.14
C SER A 69 -4.51 -6.31 -13.37
N ASN A 70 -3.98 -5.21 -13.92
CA ASN A 70 -4.69 -4.26 -14.77
C ASN A 70 -5.82 -3.50 -14.03
N LEU A 71 -5.68 -3.24 -12.73
CA LEU A 71 -6.54 -2.28 -12.00
C LEU A 71 -5.89 -0.90 -12.06
N SER A 72 -6.66 0.18 -12.19
CA SER A 72 -6.05 1.51 -12.10
C SER A 72 -5.49 1.76 -10.69
N ILE A 73 -4.47 2.61 -10.58
CA ILE A 73 -3.91 3.00 -9.26
C ILE A 73 -5.00 3.62 -8.37
N LYS A 74 -6.00 4.27 -8.97
CA LYS A 74 -7.17 4.81 -8.27
C LYS A 74 -7.98 3.68 -7.64
N ASP A 75 -8.34 2.65 -8.41
CA ASP A 75 -9.13 1.52 -7.91
C ASP A 75 -8.39 0.78 -6.78
N LEU A 76 -7.07 0.57 -6.94
CA LEU A 76 -6.23 -0.05 -5.90
C LEU A 76 -6.25 0.77 -4.60
N ARG A 77 -6.25 2.09 -4.69
CA ARG A 77 -6.34 2.99 -3.52
C ARG A 77 -7.72 2.94 -2.89
N GLU A 78 -8.77 2.91 -3.69
CA GLU A 78 -10.15 2.79 -3.20
C GLU A 78 -10.36 1.46 -2.46
N LEU A 79 -9.86 0.35 -3.01
CA LEU A 79 -9.94 -0.98 -2.38
C LEU A 79 -9.30 -1.02 -0.99
N MET A 80 -8.19 -0.31 -0.77
CA MET A 80 -7.54 -0.25 0.55
C MET A 80 -8.03 0.90 1.44
N GLY A 81 -8.97 1.73 0.97
CA GLY A 81 -9.36 2.97 1.68
C GLY A 81 -8.26 4.03 1.77
N ASP A 82 -7.24 3.97 0.91
CA ASP A 82 -6.08 4.87 0.96
C ASP A 82 -6.37 6.22 0.28
N ARG A 83 -6.74 7.18 1.11
CA ARG A 83 -6.96 8.59 0.73
C ARG A 83 -5.69 9.46 0.75
N ARG A 84 -4.48 8.88 0.87
CA ARG A 84 -3.21 9.64 0.86
C ARG A 84 -2.93 10.23 -0.53
N ASN A 85 -3.63 11.28 -0.92
CA ASN A 85 -3.62 11.85 -2.27
C ASN A 85 -2.44 12.81 -2.55
N LYS A 86 -1.44 12.88 -1.65
CA LYS A 86 -0.28 13.76 -1.83
C LYS A 86 1.00 13.01 -1.50
N PHE A 87 1.88 12.97 -2.49
CA PHE A 87 3.24 12.45 -2.42
C PHE A 87 3.87 12.78 -1.06
N ARG A 88 3.97 11.78 -0.18
CA ARG A 88 4.90 11.84 0.94
C ARG A 88 6.28 11.60 0.34
N ILE A 89 6.85 12.62 -0.30
CA ILE A 89 8.30 12.73 -0.41
C ILE A 89 8.74 12.90 1.05
N SER A 90 9.01 11.79 1.74
CA SER A 90 9.55 11.86 3.09
C SER A 90 10.97 12.39 2.99
N ASP A 91 11.11 13.68 3.29
CA ASP A 91 12.33 14.46 3.55
C ASP A 91 13.33 13.76 4.51
N LYS A 92 12.88 12.76 5.28
CA LYS A 92 13.72 11.98 6.20
C LYS A 92 14.58 10.88 5.55
N GLN A 93 14.32 10.48 4.30
CA GLN A 93 15.07 9.40 3.64
C GLN A 93 16.27 9.90 2.82
N PHE A 94 16.36 11.21 2.56
CA PHE A 94 17.45 11.84 1.81
C PHE A 94 18.31 12.75 2.73
N LYS A 95 18.84 12.19 3.81
CA LYS A 95 20.05 12.80 4.41
C LYS A 95 21.25 12.17 3.70
N PRO A 96 21.97 12.90 2.82
CA PRO A 96 23.26 12.40 2.34
C PRO A 96 24.10 12.12 3.58
N LYS A 97 24.55 10.86 3.71
CA LYS A 97 25.50 10.48 4.75
C LYS A 97 26.72 11.37 4.55
N ALA A 98 26.98 12.26 5.51
CA ALA A 98 28.17 13.11 5.46
C ALA A 98 29.40 12.20 5.27
N PRO A 99 30.34 12.55 4.38
CA PRO A 99 31.55 11.75 4.22
C PRO A 99 32.29 11.76 5.56
N ASN A 100 32.49 10.57 6.14
CA ASN A 100 33.30 10.39 7.32
C ASN A 100 34.67 11.04 7.08
N GLY A 101 34.91 12.17 7.75
CA GLY A 101 36.24 12.76 7.84
C GLY A 101 37.16 11.80 8.55
N GLN A 102 38.05 11.18 7.79
CA GLN A 102 39.29 10.62 8.32
C GLN A 102 40.11 11.81 8.85
N SER A 103 40.24 11.91 10.16
CA SER A 103 41.27 12.74 10.78
C SER A 103 42.27 11.81 11.43
N SER A 104 43.21 11.37 10.61
CA SER A 104 44.51 10.86 11.01
C SER A 104 45.38 12.02 11.50
N ALA A 105 46.27 11.72 12.46
CA ALA A 105 47.47 12.45 12.84
C ALA A 105 47.30 13.78 13.61
N SER A 106 47.62 13.76 14.91
CA SER A 106 48.97 14.12 15.41
C SER A 106 49.12 13.66 16.85
#